data_AF-A0A382IYA7-F1
#
_entry.id   AF-A0A382IYA7-F1
#
_cell.length_a   1.000
_cell.length_b   1.000
_cell.length_c   1.000
_cell.angle_alpha   90.00
_cell.angle_beta   90.00
_cell.angle_gamma   90.00
#
_symmetry.space_group_name_H-M   'P 1'
#
loop_
_entity.id
_entity.type
_entity.pdbx_description
1 polymer ?
#
loop_
_entity_poly.entity_id
_entity_poly.type
_entity_poly.pdbx_seq_one_letter_code
_entity_poly.pdbx_strand_id
1 'polypeptide(L)'
;LFVFIANGLFAQTVVFTKADSADWALEENQDRITDNVWITRKHNQSIFNIAQETGYSGNAGSPVSTLWSDTTTASSSSANYTSFVSMHGGTPSTIINHTVSLYLPQEDLYFDVTFLSYSAGNSGGGFSYSRTSVTPTI
;
A
#
# COMPACT_ATOMS: atom_id res chain seq x y z
N LEU A 1 -4.39 -45.51 2.47
CA LEU A 1 -3.27 -44.58 2.19
C LEU A 1 -3.82 -43.17 2.30
N PHE A 2 -3.55 -42.51 3.42
CA PHE A 2 -3.91 -41.11 3.63
C PHE A 2 -2.84 -40.24 2.97
N VAL A 3 -3.22 -39.36 2.05
CA VAL A 3 -2.34 -38.31 1.56
C VAL A 3 -2.83 -37.01 2.19
N PHE A 4 -2.15 -36.57 3.25
CA PHE A 4 -2.24 -35.20 3.73
C PHE A 4 -1.41 -34.34 2.76
N ILE A 5 -2.06 -33.56 1.91
CA ILE A 5 -1.40 -32.46 1.21
C ILE A 5 -1.45 -31.26 2.15
N ALA A 6 -0.34 -30.96 2.81
CA ALA A 6 -0.16 -29.70 3.49
C ALA A 6 -0.07 -28.59 2.42
N ASN A 7 -1.17 -27.88 2.18
CA ASN A 7 -1.15 -26.67 1.36
C ASN A 7 -0.42 -25.57 2.15
N GLY A 8 0.89 -25.45 1.95
CA GLY A 8 1.62 -24.26 2.37
C GLY A 8 1.13 -23.07 1.54
N LEU A 9 0.42 -22.11 2.17
CA LEU A 9 0.17 -20.81 1.56
C LEU A 9 1.53 -20.10 1.47
N PHE A 10 2.10 -20.03 0.27
CA PHE A 10 3.26 -19.19 0.02
C PHE A 10 2.81 -17.72 -0.01
N ALA A 11 3.55 -16.86 0.69
CA ALA A 11 3.35 -15.42 0.60
C ALA A 11 3.55 -14.95 -0.85
N GLN A 12 2.61 -14.17 -1.38
CA GLN A 12 2.69 -13.61 -2.72
C GLN A 12 3.31 -12.22 -2.66
N THR A 13 4.41 -12.02 -3.38
CA THR A 13 5.03 -10.70 -3.58
C THR A 13 4.63 -10.12 -4.93
N VAL A 14 4.21 -8.86 -4.93
CA VAL A 14 3.93 -8.06 -6.13
C VAL A 14 4.82 -6.82 -6.10
N VAL A 15 5.43 -6.47 -7.23
CA VAL A 15 6.13 -5.20 -7.41
C VAL A 15 5.30 -4.34 -8.35
N PHE A 16 4.97 -3.14 -7.90
CA PHE A 16 4.23 -2.16 -8.68
C PHE A 16 5.10 -0.93 -8.93
N THR A 17 4.98 -0.37 -10.13
CA THR A 17 5.66 0.88 -10.51
C THR A 17 4.75 1.70 -11.39
N LYS A 18 4.60 2.97 -11.03
CA LYS A 18 4.00 3.99 -11.88
C LYS A 18 5.07 5.04 -12.20
N ALA A 19 5.30 5.27 -13.50
CA ALA A 19 6.25 6.30 -13.93
C ALA A 19 5.73 7.72 -13.66
N ASP A 20 6.67 8.67 -13.56
CA ASP A 20 6.36 10.10 -13.53
C ASP A 20 5.53 10.48 -14.77
N SER A 21 4.52 11.31 -14.55
CA SER A 21 3.61 11.84 -15.58
C SER A 21 2.78 10.79 -16.34
N ALA A 22 2.86 9.50 -15.99
CA ALA A 22 1.95 8.48 -16.53
C ALA A 22 0.49 8.78 -16.12
N ASP A 23 -0.47 8.46 -16.98
CA ASP A 23 -1.89 8.70 -16.72
C ASP A 23 -2.41 7.75 -15.63
N TRP A 24 -2.77 8.28 -14.47
CA TRP A 24 -3.25 7.52 -13.31
C TRP A 24 -4.63 6.89 -13.53
N ALA A 25 -5.39 7.32 -14.54
CA ALA A 25 -6.71 6.77 -14.85
C ALA A 25 -6.63 5.44 -15.62
N LEU A 26 -5.47 5.13 -16.22
CA LEU A 26 -5.25 3.86 -16.92
C LEU A 26 -4.94 2.72 -15.93
N GLU A 27 -5.43 1.53 -16.23
CA GLU A 27 -5.38 0.38 -15.31
C GLU A 27 -3.95 -0.05 -14.99
N GLU A 28 -3.05 0.02 -15.98
CA GLU A 28 -1.62 -0.30 -15.81
C GLU A 28 -0.90 0.61 -14.81
N ASN A 29 -1.47 1.78 -14.51
CA ASN A 29 -0.95 2.75 -13.56
C ASN A 29 -1.68 2.71 -12.20
N GLN A 30 -2.34 1.59 -11.89
CA GLN A 30 -3.08 1.34 -10.65
C GLN A 30 -2.69 -0.04 -10.10
N ASP A 31 -2.26 -0.12 -8.84
CA ASP A 31 -2.12 -1.41 -8.17
C ASP A 31 -3.47 -1.84 -7.60
N ARG A 32 -4.15 -2.75 -8.31
CA ARG A 32 -5.45 -3.29 -7.90
C ARG A 32 -5.25 -4.44 -6.92
N ILE A 33 -5.21 -4.12 -5.63
CA ILE A 33 -4.94 -5.08 -4.55
C ILE A 33 -6.17 -5.96 -4.29
N THR A 34 -7.35 -5.34 -4.22
CA THR A 34 -8.67 -5.98 -4.09
C THR A 34 -9.67 -5.25 -4.98
N ASP A 35 -10.92 -5.73 -5.06
CA ASP A 35 -11.99 -5.01 -5.76
C ASP A 35 -12.25 -3.61 -5.18
N ASN A 36 -11.89 -3.36 -3.90
CA ASN A 36 -12.14 -2.09 -3.21
C ASN A 36 -10.89 -1.22 -3.03
N VAL A 37 -9.68 -1.72 -3.31
CA VAL A 37 -8.42 -1.03 -2.99
C VAL A 37 -7.48 -1.00 -4.18
N TRP A 38 -7.49 0.13 -4.90
CA TRP A 38 -6.65 0.39 -6.08
C TRP A 38 -5.71 1.57 -5.81
N ILE A 39 -4.44 1.29 -5.58
CA ILE A 39 -3.48 2.33 -5.20
C ILE A 39 -2.90 3.01 -6.45
N THR A 40 -3.05 4.32 -6.52
CA THR A 40 -2.38 5.16 -7.52
C THR A 40 -2.11 6.55 -6.95
N ARG A 41 -1.59 7.43 -7.81
CA ARG A 41 -1.23 8.81 -7.48
C ARG A 41 -1.33 9.69 -8.72
N LYS A 42 -1.83 10.92 -8.56
CA LYS A 42 -1.80 11.94 -9.63
C LYS A 42 -0.36 12.47 -9.81
N HIS A 43 -0.17 13.49 -10.65
CA HIS A 43 1.15 14.09 -10.84
C HIS A 43 1.71 14.82 -9.60
N ASN A 44 0.85 15.12 -8.63
CA ASN A 44 1.16 15.77 -7.36
C ASN A 44 0.39 15.09 -6.22
N GLN A 45 0.63 15.56 -4.98
CA GLN A 45 -0.02 15.08 -3.74
C GLN A 45 0.37 13.65 -3.34
N SER A 46 -0.34 12.98 -2.41
CA SER A 46 0.00 11.62 -1.96
C SER A 46 -0.74 10.54 -2.75
N ILE A 47 -0.46 9.27 -2.43
CA ILE A 47 -1.22 8.12 -2.96
C ILE A 47 -2.67 8.16 -2.47
N PHE A 48 -3.58 7.57 -3.25
CA PHE A 48 -5.00 7.47 -2.93
C PHE A 48 -5.58 6.18 -3.53
N ASN A 49 -6.77 5.81 -3.05
CA ASN A 49 -7.50 4.63 -3.51
C ASN A 49 -8.48 5.03 -4.62
N ILE A 50 -8.11 4.87 -5.89
CA ILE A 50 -8.94 5.31 -7.02
C ILE A 50 -10.24 4.51 -7.20
N ALA A 51 -10.35 3.32 -6.58
CA ALA A 51 -11.60 2.55 -6.59
C ALA A 51 -12.73 3.31 -5.86
N GLN A 52 -12.38 4.22 -4.95
CA GLN A 52 -13.34 4.91 -4.08
C GLN A 52 -13.14 6.43 -4.01
N GLU A 53 -11.99 6.93 -4.45
CA GLU A 53 -11.62 8.34 -4.39
C GLU A 53 -11.34 8.90 -5.80
N THR A 54 -11.66 10.18 -6.02
CA THR A 54 -11.30 10.89 -7.26
C THR A 54 -9.89 11.49 -7.23
N GLY A 55 -9.19 11.36 -6.10
CA GLY A 55 -7.85 11.89 -5.83
C GLY A 55 -7.53 11.86 -4.34
N TYR A 56 -6.31 12.28 -3.98
CA TYR A 56 -5.88 12.42 -2.60
C TYR A 56 -6.75 13.41 -1.82
N SER A 57 -7.26 12.98 -0.67
CA SER A 57 -8.18 13.71 0.20
C SER A 57 -7.57 14.15 1.54
N GLY A 58 -6.27 13.96 1.73
CA GLY A 58 -5.52 14.51 2.88
C GLY A 58 -6.06 14.05 4.23
N ASN A 59 -6.61 14.98 5.00
CA ASN A 59 -7.09 14.75 6.35
C ASN A 59 -8.27 13.75 6.43
N ALA A 60 -8.91 13.42 5.30
CA ALA A 60 -9.90 12.36 5.24
C ALA A 60 -9.28 10.94 5.25
N GLY A 61 -7.95 10.83 5.27
CA GLY A 61 -7.26 9.55 5.49
C GLY A 61 -7.01 8.75 4.22
N SER A 62 -6.68 9.39 3.09
CA SER A 62 -6.23 8.66 1.89
C SER A 62 -4.98 7.81 2.17
N PRO A 63 -4.87 6.61 1.54
CA PRO A 63 -5.90 5.94 0.75
C PRO A 63 -7.07 5.44 1.63
N VAL A 64 -8.32 5.71 1.25
CA VAL A 64 -9.47 5.17 2.01
C VAL A 64 -9.52 3.64 1.92
N SER A 65 -10.17 3.00 2.90
CA SER A 65 -10.17 1.54 3.10
C SER A 65 -8.78 0.93 3.33
N THR A 66 -7.81 1.74 3.76
CA THR A 66 -6.48 1.26 4.17
C THR A 66 -6.11 1.83 5.53
N LEU A 67 -5.34 1.06 6.28
CA LEU A 67 -4.62 1.52 7.46
C LEU A 67 -3.17 1.08 7.38
N TRP A 68 -2.28 1.86 7.98
CA TRP A 68 -0.85 1.71 7.83
C TRP A 68 -0.15 1.75 9.19
N SER A 69 0.87 0.92 9.36
CA SER A 69 1.81 0.98 10.49
C SER A 69 3.23 1.14 9.96
N ASP A 70 4.05 1.92 10.65
CA ASP A 70 5.45 2.22 10.31
C ASP A 70 6.42 1.06 10.59
N THR A 71 5.91 -0.12 10.95
CA THR A 71 6.67 -1.35 11.14
C THR A 71 6.02 -2.52 10.39
N THR A 72 6.68 -3.68 10.37
CA THR A 72 6.16 -4.91 9.74
C THR A 72 4.86 -5.38 10.39
N THR A 73 4.07 -6.16 9.64
CA THR A 73 2.84 -6.80 10.14
C THR A 73 3.11 -7.57 11.42
N ALA A 74 4.20 -8.34 11.47
CA ALA A 74 4.58 -9.17 12.62
C ALA A 74 4.97 -8.37 13.87
N SER A 75 5.34 -7.10 13.71
CA SER A 75 5.72 -6.20 14.82
C SER A 75 4.62 -5.19 15.17
N SER A 76 3.52 -5.18 14.42
CA SER A 76 2.41 -4.25 14.58
C SER A 76 1.35 -4.82 15.52
N SER A 77 0.73 -3.94 16.31
CA SER A 77 -0.52 -4.20 17.01
C SER A 77 -1.65 -3.37 16.37
N SER A 78 -2.90 -3.68 16.70
CA SER A 78 -4.07 -2.94 16.19
C SER A 78 -4.00 -1.43 16.47
N ALA A 79 -3.38 -1.03 17.58
CA ALA A 79 -3.21 0.39 17.95
C ALA A 79 -2.16 1.14 17.11
N ASN A 80 -1.31 0.44 16.35
CA ASN A 80 -0.30 1.07 15.50
C ASN A 80 -0.85 1.53 14.14
N TYR A 81 -2.01 1.02 13.74
CA TYR A 81 -2.59 1.27 12.43
C TYR A 81 -3.29 2.63 12.37
N THR A 82 -2.86 3.49 11.44
CA THR A 82 -3.36 4.84 11.24
C THR A 82 -3.45 5.17 9.74
N SER A 83 -3.76 6.41 9.36
CA SER A 83 -3.74 6.82 7.95
C SER A 83 -2.32 6.81 7.39
N PHE A 84 -2.15 6.60 6.07
CA PHE A 84 -0.84 6.59 5.42
C PHE A 84 -0.01 7.85 5.76
N VAL A 85 -0.64 9.03 5.67
CA VAL A 85 0.02 10.32 5.92
C VAL A 85 0.45 10.47 7.37
N SER A 86 -0.41 10.05 8.31
CA SER A 86 -0.09 10.05 9.73
C SER A 86 1.08 9.11 10.04
N MET A 87 1.11 7.94 9.42
CA MET A 87 2.14 6.93 9.61
C MET A 87 3.54 7.45 9.21
N HIS A 88 3.69 8.14 8.08
CA HIS A 88 5.00 8.69 7.66
C HIS A 88 5.23 10.17 8.08
N GLY A 89 4.31 10.77 8.84
CA GLY A 89 4.44 12.15 9.33
C GLY A 89 4.52 13.22 8.22
N GLY A 90 3.87 12.99 7.08
CA GLY A 90 3.87 13.95 5.96
C GLY A 90 5.13 13.95 5.06
N THR A 91 6.14 13.12 5.36
CA THR A 91 7.38 13.03 4.56
C THR A 91 7.56 11.63 3.95
N PRO A 92 7.01 11.33 2.75
CA PRO A 92 7.11 10.00 2.13
C PRO A 92 8.55 9.50 1.88
N SER A 93 9.55 10.37 1.87
CA SER A 93 10.95 9.93 1.74
C SER A 93 11.46 9.15 2.95
N THR A 94 10.82 9.26 4.12
CA THR A 94 11.24 8.54 5.34
C THR A 94 10.92 7.05 5.29
N ILE A 95 10.00 6.63 4.41
CA ILE A 95 9.58 5.23 4.28
C ILE A 95 10.26 4.50 3.11
N ILE A 96 11.15 5.18 2.37
CA ILE A 96 11.89 4.56 1.27
C ILE A 96 12.86 3.53 1.82
N ASN A 97 12.83 2.32 1.27
CA ASN A 97 13.59 1.15 1.72
C ASN A 97 13.29 0.70 3.16
N HIS A 98 12.19 1.16 3.74
CA HIS A 98 11.66 0.69 5.02
C HIS A 98 10.39 -0.14 4.78
N THR A 99 10.29 -1.28 5.44
CA THR A 99 9.09 -2.12 5.37
C THR A 99 8.07 -1.64 6.39
N VAL A 100 6.91 -1.24 5.88
CA VAL A 100 5.72 -0.84 6.63
C VAL A 100 4.63 -1.89 6.47
N SER A 101 3.61 -1.86 7.33
CA SER A 101 2.46 -2.74 7.22
C SER A 101 1.27 -2.00 6.62
N LEU A 102 0.62 -2.62 5.64
CA LEU A 102 -0.67 -2.23 5.08
C LEU A 102 -1.73 -3.23 5.55
N TYR A 103 -2.76 -2.71 6.21
CA TYR A 103 -3.96 -3.45 6.59
C TYR A 103 -5.17 -2.96 5.76
N LEU A 104 -5.93 -3.90 5.21
CA LEU A 104 -7.19 -3.67 4.52
C LEU A 104 -8.34 -4.16 5.43
N PRO A 105 -9.02 -3.26 6.17
CA PRO A 105 -9.98 -3.68 7.19
C PRO A 105 -11.22 -4.39 6.66
N GLN A 106 -11.62 -4.11 5.42
CA GLN A 106 -12.83 -4.71 4.83
C GLN A 106 -12.61 -6.18 4.45
N GLU A 107 -11.43 -6.51 3.92
CA GLU A 107 -11.06 -7.86 3.49
C GLU A 107 -10.30 -8.65 4.56
N ASP A 108 -9.93 -8.00 5.67
CA ASP A 108 -9.08 -8.54 6.72
C ASP A 108 -7.73 -9.08 6.20
N LEU A 109 -7.11 -8.30 5.31
CA LEU A 109 -5.85 -8.65 4.65
C LEU A 109 -4.69 -7.77 5.11
N TYR A 110 -3.52 -8.39 5.27
CA TYR A 110 -2.29 -7.72 5.66
C TYR A 110 -1.21 -7.88 4.60
N PHE A 111 -0.41 -6.84 4.42
CA PHE A 111 0.72 -6.82 3.51
C PHE A 111 1.90 -6.10 4.15
N ASP A 112 3.09 -6.68 4.00
CA ASP A 112 4.33 -5.95 4.24
C ASP A 112 4.71 -5.22 2.94
N VAL A 113 4.85 -3.89 3.02
CA VAL A 113 5.09 -2.99 1.88
C VAL A 113 6.43 -2.29 2.04
N THR A 114 7.27 -2.32 1.02
CA THR A 114 8.53 -1.58 0.96
C THR A 114 8.49 -0.61 -0.21
N PHE A 115 8.47 0.69 0.07
CA PHE A 115 8.55 1.70 -0.98
C PHE A 115 9.97 1.77 -1.53
N LEU A 116 10.12 1.61 -2.84
CA LEU A 116 11.40 1.61 -3.54
C LEU A 116 11.70 3.00 -4.13
N SER A 117 10.67 3.71 -4.56
CA SER A 117 10.78 5.10 -5.02
C SER A 117 9.49 5.88 -4.74
N TYR A 118 9.63 7.19 -4.54
CA TYR A 118 8.51 8.10 -4.38
C TYR A 118 8.92 9.51 -4.83
N SER A 119 8.46 9.93 -6.01
CA SER A 119 8.84 11.22 -6.57
C SER A 119 8.28 12.36 -5.71
N ALA A 120 9.17 13.24 -5.25
CA ALA A 120 8.82 14.40 -4.44
C ALA A 120 8.47 15.62 -5.30
N GLY A 121 7.71 16.56 -4.72
CA GLY A 121 7.36 17.82 -5.37
C GLY A 121 6.56 17.64 -6.66
N ASN A 122 6.72 18.59 -7.59
CA ASN A 122 6.03 18.61 -8.88
C ASN A 122 6.78 17.82 -9.97
N SER A 123 7.32 16.65 -9.62
CA SER A 123 8.18 15.85 -10.51
C SER A 123 7.43 14.83 -11.37
N GLY A 124 6.09 14.80 -11.29
CA GLY A 124 5.25 13.90 -12.10
C GLY A 124 4.59 12.76 -11.33
N GLY A 125 4.86 12.63 -10.03
CA GLY A 125 4.09 11.77 -9.12
C GLY A 125 4.35 10.27 -9.25
N GLY A 126 5.49 9.87 -9.82
CA GLY A 126 5.93 8.49 -9.89
C GLY A 126 6.19 7.89 -8.52
N PHE A 127 6.02 6.58 -8.41
CA PHE A 127 6.34 5.80 -7.23
C PHE A 127 6.47 4.31 -7.57
N SER A 128 7.13 3.56 -6.69
CA SER A 128 7.17 2.11 -6.76
C SER A 128 7.26 1.50 -5.37
N TYR A 129 6.70 0.30 -5.22
CA TYR A 129 6.86 -0.50 -4.01
C TYR A 129 6.79 -1.99 -4.35
N SER A 130 7.30 -2.80 -3.44
CA SER A 130 6.93 -4.22 -3.34
C SER A 130 5.94 -4.41 -2.20
N ARG A 131 4.92 -5.25 -2.39
CA ARG A 131 4.03 -5.71 -1.31
C ARG A 131 4.04 -7.23 -1.24
N THR A 132 4.08 -7.77 -0.04
CA THR A 132 4.03 -9.22 0.19
C THR A 132 2.86 -9.54 1.11
N SER A 133 1.97 -10.45 0.70
CA SER A 133 0.85 -10.87 1.56
C SER A 133 1.35 -11.54 2.84
N VAL A 134 0.80 -11.17 3.99
CA VAL A 134 1.17 -11.73 5.29
C VAL A 134 -0.05 -12.33 5.96
N THR A 135 0.10 -13.55 6.47
CA THR A 135 -0.83 -14.11 7.46
C THR A 135 -0.34 -13.67 8.84
N PRO A 136 -1.05 -12.76 9.54
CA PRO A 136 -0.60 -12.29 10.84
C PRO A 136 -0.54 -13.46 11.83
N THR A 137 0.50 -13.49 12.66
CA THR A 137 0.65 -14.49 13.73
C THR A 137 0.09 -13.88 15.02
N ILE A 138 -1.22 -13.66 15.06
CA ILE A 138 -1.95 -13.05 16.19
C ILE A 138 -2.49 -14.11 17.14
#